data_AF-A0A2N2LLX0-F1
#
_entry.id   AF-A0A2N2LLX0-F1
#
_cell.length_a   1.000
_cell.length_b   1.000
_cell.length_c   1.000
_cell.angle_alpha   90.00
_cell.angle_beta   90.00
_cell.angle_gamma   90.00
#
_symmetry.space_group_name_H-M   'P 1'
#
loop_
_entity.id
_entity.type
_entity.pdbx_description
1 polymer ?
#
loop_
_entity_poly.entity_id
_entity_poly.type
_entity_poly.pdbx_seq_one_letter_code
_entity_poly.pdbx_strand_id
1 'polypeptide(L)' 'MYGRGCPDSRSLSLAKVAPFHSIHPAARVYHDEGRCTEGNNIEADYRRSGTAGRPKCQGCRDISG' A
#
# COMPACT_ATOMS: atom_id res chain seq x y z
N MET A 1 9.35 13.40 36.51
CA MET A 1 8.01 13.69 35.93
C MET A 1 8.30 14.58 34.73
N TYR A 2 8.33 14.12 33.47
CA TYR A 2 7.29 13.44 32.70
C TYR A 2 7.98 12.57 31.63
N GLY A 3 7.66 11.28 31.62
CA GLY A 3 8.11 10.37 30.58
C GLY A 3 7.51 10.78 29.24
N ARG A 4 8.36 11.01 28.26
CA ARG A 4 7.99 10.92 26.84
C ARG A 4 8.90 9.86 26.25
N GLY A 5 8.47 8.61 26.38
CA GLY A 5 9.01 7.53 25.57
C GLY A 5 8.76 7.90 24.11
N CYS A 6 9.83 8.20 23.39
CA CYS A 6 9.80 8.13 21.94
C CYS A 6 9.42 6.68 21.61
N PRO A 7 8.34 6.41 20.85
CA PRO A 7 8.06 5.04 20.46
C PRO A 7 9.31 4.51 19.74
N ASP A 8 9.83 3.44 20.32
CA ASP A 8 10.95 2.64 19.84
C ASP A 8 10.88 2.49 18.32
N SER A 9 11.95 2.91 17.66
CA SER A 9 12.14 2.82 16.22
C SER A 9 12.41 1.38 15.78
N ARG A 10 11.55 0.44 16.16
CA ARG A 10 11.48 -0.90 15.57
C ARG A 10 10.21 -1.03 14.75
N SER A 11 10.45 -1.34 13.49
CA SER A 11 9.48 -1.83 12.49
C SER A 11 8.56 -0.80 11.84
N LEU A 12 9.16 0.22 11.20
CA LEU A 12 8.60 0.72 9.95
C LEU A 12 8.92 -0.27 8.82
N SER A 13 8.36 -1.48 8.92
CA SER A 13 7.79 -2.06 7.71
C SER A 13 6.98 -0.92 7.11
N LEU A 14 7.31 -0.47 5.90
CA LEU A 14 6.42 0.41 5.15
C LEU A 14 5.23 -0.51 4.82
N ALA A 15 4.37 -0.61 5.83
CA ALA A 15 3.65 -1.82 6.16
C ALA A 15 2.57 -2.04 5.12
N LYS A 16 1.96 -3.21 5.21
CA LYS A 16 0.67 -3.41 4.56
C LYS A 16 -0.22 -2.20 4.81
N VAL A 17 -0.63 -1.55 3.74
CA VAL A 17 -1.58 -0.44 3.77
C VAL A 17 -2.97 -0.98 3.46
N ALA A 18 -4.00 -0.18 3.76
CA ALA A 18 -5.36 -0.52 3.36
C ALA A 18 -5.38 -0.78 1.84
N PRO A 19 -6.04 -1.87 1.37
CA PRO A 19 -6.04 -2.21 -0.03
C PRO A 19 -6.58 -1.05 -0.86
N PHE A 20 -5.91 -0.77 -1.97
CA PHE A 20 -6.28 0.30 -2.89
C PHE A 20 -6.02 -0.11 -4.33
N HIS A 21 -6.71 0.51 -5.28
CA HIS A 21 -6.52 0.29 -6.70
C HIS A 21 -6.63 1.61 -7.46
N SER A 22 -6.12 1.63 -8.70
CA SER A 22 -6.32 2.77 -9.60
C SER A 22 -7.62 2.58 -10.39
N ILE A 23 -8.45 3.62 -10.50
CA ILE A 23 -9.66 3.59 -11.34
C ILE A 23 -9.37 3.69 -12.83
N HIS A 24 -8.10 3.88 -13.23
CA HIS A 24 -7.74 3.86 -14.64
C HIS A 24 -8.17 2.54 -15.29
N PRO A 25 -8.75 2.58 -16.50
CA PRO A 25 -9.16 1.37 -17.21
C PRO A 25 -7.97 0.46 -17.54
N ALA A 26 -6.76 1.02 -17.62
CA ALA A 26 -5.52 0.25 -17.81
C ALA A 26 -5.07 -0.50 -16.54
N ALA A 27 -5.49 -0.07 -15.35
CA ALA A 27 -5.10 -0.68 -14.09
C ALA A 27 -6.04 -1.85 -13.75
N ARG A 28 -5.48 -3.06 -13.69
CA ARG A 28 -6.24 -4.30 -13.45
C ARG A 28 -5.88 -4.99 -12.14
N VAL A 29 -5.14 -4.31 -11.26
CA VAL A 29 -4.63 -4.87 -10.00
C VAL A 29 -5.00 -3.99 -8.80
N TYR A 30 -4.92 -4.57 -7.60
CA TYR A 30 -4.90 -3.81 -6.35
C TYR A 30 -3.54 -3.91 -5.66
N HIS A 31 -3.28 -2.96 -4.78
CA HIS A 31 -2.08 -2.84 -3.98
C HIS A 31 -2.47 -2.80 -2.51
N ASP A 32 -1.75 -3.56 -1.69
CA ASP A 32 -1.84 -3.52 -0.22
C ASP A 32 -0.47 -3.27 0.41
N GLU A 33 0.58 -3.02 -0.37
CA GLU A 33 1.94 -2.80 0.13
C GLU A 33 2.35 -1.35 -0.08
N GLY A 34 2.70 -0.64 1.00
CA GLY A 34 3.21 0.73 0.90
C GLY A 34 4.56 0.83 0.18
N ARG A 35 5.30 -0.28 0.08
CA ARG A 35 6.59 -0.38 -0.67
C ARG A 35 6.42 -0.57 -2.17
N CYS A 36 5.20 -0.79 -2.65
CA CYS A 36 4.96 -1.02 -4.07
C CYS A 36 5.14 0.28 -4.86
N THR A 37 6.17 0.33 -5.71
CA THR A 37 6.44 1.48 -6.59
C THR A 37 5.29 1.73 -7.57
N GLU A 38 4.70 0.67 -8.12
CA GLU A 38 3.54 0.76 -9.02
C GLU A 38 2.32 1.38 -8.30
N GLY A 39 2.03 0.91 -7.07
CA GLY A 39 0.95 1.47 -6.26
C GLY A 39 1.22 2.93 -5.85
N ASN A 40 2.48 3.24 -5.53
CA ASN A 40 2.91 4.59 -5.16
C ASN A 40 2.87 5.58 -6.34
N ASN A 41 3.00 5.11 -7.58
CA ASN A 41 2.87 5.92 -8.79
C ASN A 41 1.41 6.24 -9.18
N ILE A 42 0.40 5.65 -8.50
CA ILE A 42 -1.00 5.99 -8.74
C ILE A 42 -1.31 7.36 -8.15
N GLU A 43 -1.69 8.32 -9.00
CA GLU A 43 -2.13 9.65 -8.56
C GLU A 43 -3.34 9.56 -7.62
N ALA A 44 -3.40 10.47 -6.66
CA ALA A 44 -4.42 10.45 -5.61
C ALA A 44 -5.85 10.49 -6.17
N ASP A 45 -6.08 11.27 -7.24
CA ASP A 45 -7.37 11.39 -7.93
C ASP A 45 -7.87 10.05 -8.50
N TYR A 46 -6.94 9.20 -8.94
CA TYR A 46 -7.26 7.88 -9.49
C TYR A 46 -7.23 6.77 -8.45
N ARG A 47 -6.65 7.03 -7.27
CA ARG A 47 -6.60 6.04 -6.19
C ARG A 47 -7.98 5.88 -5.56
N ARG A 48 -8.44 4.64 -5.43
CA ARG A 48 -9.64 4.29 -4.66
C ARG A 48 -9.32 3.18 -3.68
N SER A 49 -9.94 3.26 -2.52
CA SER A 49 -9.86 2.22 -1.50
C SER A 49 -10.60 0.96 -1.95
N GLY A 50 -10.17 -0.18 -1.43
CA GLY A 50 -10.69 -1.50 -1.76
C GLY A 50 -9.93 -2.19 -2.90
N THR A 51 -10.27 -3.46 -3.13
CA THR A 51 -9.65 -4.31 -4.16
C THR A 51 -10.44 -4.32 -5.47
N ALA A 52 -11.71 -3.91 -5.46
CA ALA A 52 -12.65 -4.01 -6.59
C ALA A 52 -12.70 -5.41 -7.24
N GLY A 53 -12.42 -6.48 -6.48
CA GLY A 53 -12.35 -7.86 -6.99
C GLY A 53 -11.16 -8.12 -7.93
N ARG A 54 -10.18 -7.21 -7.97
CA ARG A 54 -9.01 -7.31 -8.84
C ARG A 54 -7.96 -8.24 -8.25
N PRO A 55 -7.11 -8.87 -9.07
CA PRO A 55 -5.94 -9.59 -8.59
C PRO A 55 -4.95 -8.65 -7.88
N LYS A 56 -4.16 -9.22 -6.98
CA LYS A 56 -3.08 -8.49 -6.30
C LYS A 56 -1.94 -8.19 -7.29
N CYS A 57 -1.40 -6.98 -7.24
CA CYS A 57 -0.22 -6.59 -8.02
C CYS A 57 0.94 -7.56 -7.76
N GLN A 58 1.67 -7.92 -8.82
CA GLN A 58 2.79 -8.85 -8.74
C GLN A 58 3.84 -8.35 -7.73
N GLY A 59 4.27 -7.09 -7.82
CA GLY A 59 5.22 -6.52 -6.86
C GLY A 59 4.70 -6.54 -5.41
N CYS A 60 3.40 -6.30 -5.19
CA CYS A 60 2.82 -6.46 -3.84
C CYS A 60 2.83 -7.91 -3.36
N ARG A 61 2.74 -8.90 -4.26
CA ARG A 61 2.85 -10.33 -3.91
C ARG A 61 4.28 -10.68 -3.52
N ASP A 62 5.26 -10.20 -4.28
CA ASP A 62 6.69 -10.45 -4.04
C ASP A 62 7.19 -9.78 -2.74
N ILE A 63 6.66 -8.61 -2.36
CA ILE A 63 7.00 -7.95 -1.10
C ILE A 63 6.36 -8.66 0.12
N SER A 64 5.20 -9.29 -0.08
CA SER A 64 4.45 -9.98 0.98
C SER A 64 4.91 -11.42 1.25
N GLY A 65 5.69 -12.04 0.37
CA GLY A 65 6.18 -13.41 0.48
C GLY A 65 7.58 -13.46 1.09
#